data_AF-A0A5B6X8D4-F1
#
_entry.id   AF-A0A5B6X8D4-F1
#
_cell.length_a   1.000
_cell.length_b   1.000
_cell.length_c   1.000
_cell.angle_alpha   90.00
_cell.angle_beta   90.00
_cell.angle_gamma   90.00
#
_symmetry.space_group_name_H-M   'P 1'
#
loop_
_entity.id
_entity.type
_entity.pdbx_description
1 polymer ?
#
loop_
_entity_poly.entity_id
_entity_poly.type
_entity_poly.pdbx_seq_one_letter_code
_entity_poly.pdbx_strand_id
1 'polypeptide(L)'
;MSDALVSAVLQQLTAVVYRDIEKEVTLVVDVRKEAQKLKTTLQTLQAVLMDAEKRQVKEAAVKLWLEKLKATSYDMDDLIDDWNTFVLKFQVSNNKGSE
;
A
#
# COMPACT_ATOMS: atom_id res chain seq x y z
N MET A 1 -13.69 -4.00 11.00
CA MET A 1 -12.69 -3.09 11.62
C MET A 1 -11.33 -3.06 10.90
N SER A 2 -11.04 -3.95 9.94
CA SER A 2 -9.89 -3.83 9.02
C SER A 2 -10.18 -2.97 7.76
N ASP A 3 -11.46 -2.68 7.51
CA ASP A 3 -11.98 -1.98 6.34
C ASP A 3 -11.37 -0.59 6.12
N ALA A 4 -11.23 0.21 7.18
CA ALA A 4 -10.80 1.60 7.06
C ALA A 4 -9.34 1.78 6.61
N LEU A 5 -8.42 0.93 7.09
CA LEU A 5 -7.00 1.02 6.71
C LEU A 5 -6.79 0.54 5.27
N VAL A 6 -7.41 -0.59 4.90
CA VAL A 6 -7.31 -1.13 3.53
C VAL A 6 -7.96 -0.18 2.52
N SER A 7 -9.14 0.36 2.84
CA SER A 7 -9.80 1.40 2.02
C SER A 7 -8.96 2.67 1.93
N ALA A 8 -8.36 3.14 3.04
CA ALA A 8 -7.53 4.34 3.03
C ALA A 8 -6.28 4.17 2.16
N VAL A 9 -5.62 3.01 2.22
CA VAL A 9 -4.44 2.71 1.37
C VAL A 9 -4.84 2.60 -0.10
N LEU A 10 -5.97 1.94 -0.42
CA LEU A 10 -6.52 1.88 -1.79
C LEU A 10 -6.87 3.26 -2.34
N GLN A 11 -7.47 4.12 -1.52
CA GLN A 11 -7.83 5.49 -1.90
C GLN A 11 -6.58 6.35 -2.12
N GLN A 12 -5.57 6.26 -1.26
CA GLN A 12 -4.31 6.99 -1.41
C GLN A 12 -3.56 6.56 -2.68
N LEU A 13 -3.46 5.24 -2.95
CA LEU A 13 -2.86 4.72 -4.18
C LEU A 13 -3.60 5.20 -5.44
N THR A 14 -4.94 5.19 -5.42
CA THR A 14 -5.75 5.69 -6.54
C THR A 14 -5.51 7.19 -6.76
N ALA A 15 -5.42 7.98 -5.69
CA ALA A 15 -5.18 9.41 -5.77
C ALA A 15 -3.76 9.76 -6.27
N VAL A 16 -2.74 8.97 -5.91
CA VAL A 16 -1.37 9.13 -6.44
C VAL A 16 -1.34 8.87 -7.94
N VAL A 17 -1.93 7.75 -8.40
CA VAL A 17 -2.01 7.41 -9.83
C VAL A 17 -2.73 8.49 -10.63
N TYR A 18 -3.83 9.03 -10.11
CA TYR A 18 -4.55 10.12 -10.79
C TYR A 18 -3.72 11.42 -10.86
N ARG A 19 -2.98 11.76 -9.79
CA ARG A 19 -2.12 12.96 -9.75
C ARG A 19 -0.95 12.87 -10.71
N ASP A 20 -0.34 11.70 -10.84
CA ASP A 20 0.81 11.47 -11.72
C ASP A 20 0.39 11.51 -13.20
N ILE A 21 -0.82 11.04 -13.52
CA ILE A 21 -1.41 11.19 -14.87
C ILE A 21 -1.68 12.66 -15.21
N GLU A 22 -2.04 13.49 -14.23
CA GLU A 22 -2.34 14.93 -14.43
C GLU A 22 -1.08 15.80 -14.51
N LYS A 23 0.00 15.44 -13.79
CA LYS A 23 1.19 16.29 -13.66
C LYS A 23 2.25 16.10 -14.76
N GLU A 24 2.20 15.04 -15.55
CA GLU A 24 3.19 14.76 -16.60
C GLU A 24 2.49 14.37 -17.91
N VAL A 25 1.91 15.37 -18.61
CA VAL A 25 1.29 15.20 -19.93
C VAL A 25 2.32 14.97 -21.06
N THR A 26 3.61 14.82 -20.76
CA THR A 26 4.66 14.68 -21.80
C THR A 26 5.60 13.50 -21.63
N LEU A 27 5.22 12.45 -20.91
CA LEU A 27 6.02 11.22 -20.89
C LEU A 27 5.17 9.98 -21.20
N VAL A 28 5.19 9.65 -22.49
CA VAL A 28 5.07 8.32 -23.11
C VAL A 28 3.75 7.57 -22.91
N VAL A 29 3.14 7.15 -24.02
CA VAL A 29 1.97 6.25 -24.08
C VAL A 29 2.08 5.05 -23.13
N ASP A 30 3.29 4.59 -22.84
CA ASP A 30 3.57 3.50 -21.89
C ASP A 30 3.27 3.85 -20.43
N VAL A 31 3.50 5.08 -19.97
CA VAL A 31 3.14 5.49 -18.59
C VAL A 31 1.62 5.43 -18.39
N ARG A 32 0.84 5.85 -19.40
CA ARG A 32 -0.62 5.75 -19.36
C ARG A 32 -1.10 4.29 -19.35
N LYS A 33 -0.44 3.41 -20.09
CA LYS A 33 -0.75 1.97 -20.10
C LYS A 33 -0.45 1.32 -18.75
N GLU A 34 0.71 1.60 -18.16
CA GLU A 34 1.09 1.06 -16.86
C GLU A 34 0.20 1.62 -15.74
N ALA A 35 -0.15 2.90 -15.78
CA ALA A 35 -1.09 3.49 -14.84
C ALA A 35 -2.50 2.88 -14.96
N GLN A 36 -2.97 2.60 -16.18
CA GLN A 36 -4.25 1.93 -16.40
C GLN A 36 -4.22 0.47 -15.92
N LYS A 37 -3.11 -0.25 -16.14
CA LYS A 37 -2.89 -1.61 -15.65
C LYS A 37 -2.85 -1.67 -14.13
N LEU A 38 -2.18 -0.71 -13.49
CA LEU A 38 -2.17 -0.54 -12.05
C LEU A 38 -3.58 -0.28 -11.51
N LYS A 39 -4.35 0.61 -12.15
CA LYS A 39 -5.77 0.85 -11.81
C LYS A 39 -6.60 -0.43 -11.87
N THR A 40 -6.53 -1.19 -12.95
CA THR A 40 -7.27 -2.46 -13.09
C THR A 40 -6.84 -3.49 -12.03
N THR A 41 -5.56 -3.54 -11.69
CA THR A 41 -5.04 -4.45 -10.66
C THR A 41 -5.57 -4.08 -9.28
N LEU A 42 -5.57 -2.78 -8.95
CA LEU A 42 -6.13 -2.28 -7.69
C LEU A 42 -7.64 -2.52 -7.59
N GLN A 43 -8.39 -2.33 -8.67
CA GLN A 43 -9.81 -2.65 -8.72
C GLN A 43 -10.08 -4.14 -8.52
N THR A 44 -9.23 -5.00 -9.10
CA THR A 44 -9.34 -6.46 -8.92
C THR A 44 -9.06 -6.85 -7.47
N LEU A 45 -8.00 -6.30 -6.87
CA LEU A 45 -7.68 -6.51 -5.47
C LEU A 45 -8.80 -6.06 -4.54
N GLN A 46 -9.39 -4.88 -4.80
CA GLN A 46 -10.53 -4.38 -4.06
C GLN A 46 -11.73 -5.34 -4.14
N ALA A 47 -12.05 -5.84 -5.34
CA ALA A 47 -13.15 -6.79 -5.52
C ALA A 47 -12.91 -8.12 -4.79
N VAL A 48 -11.69 -8.66 -4.87
CA VAL A 48 -11.30 -9.90 -4.16
C VAL A 48 -11.37 -9.71 -2.65
N LEU A 49 -10.92 -8.57 -2.14
CA LEU A 49 -10.98 -8.26 -0.71
C LEU A 49 -12.42 -8.08 -0.22
N MET A 50 -13.28 -7.40 -0.98
CA MET A 50 -14.71 -7.28 -0.67
C MET A 50 -15.44 -8.63 -0.68
N ASP A 51 -15.09 -9.53 -1.61
CA ASP A 51 -15.66 -10.89 -1.66
C ASP A 51 -15.17 -11.72 -0.46
N ALA A 52 -13.86 -11.66 -0.16
CA ALA A 52 -13.28 -12.35 0.97
C ALA A 52 -13.89 -11.89 2.31
N GLU A 53 -14.12 -10.59 2.48
CA GLU A 53 -14.72 -10.04 3.70
C GLU A 53 -16.19 -10.48 3.88
N LYS A 54 -16.94 -10.63 2.80
CA LYS A 54 -18.30 -11.20 2.84
C LYS A 54 -18.28 -12.69 3.15
N ARG A 55 -17.31 -13.43 2.58
CA ARG A 55 -17.19 -14.89 2.75
C ARG A 55 -16.63 -15.28 4.11
N GLN A 56 -15.85 -14.43 4.77
CA GLN A 56 -15.27 -14.72 6.10
C GLN A 56 -16.33 -15.05 7.17
N VAL A 57 -17.56 -14.57 7.00
CA VAL A 57 -18.67 -14.81 7.94
C VAL A 57 -19.11 -16.28 7.92
N LYS A 58 -18.95 -16.96 6.77
CA LYS A 58 -19.40 -18.34 6.56
C LYS A 58 -18.25 -19.32 6.36
N GLU A 59 -17.09 -18.83 5.91
CA GLU A 59 -15.94 -19.66 5.55
C GLU A 59 -14.75 -19.37 6.49
N ALA A 60 -14.54 -20.26 7.46
CA ALA A 60 -13.47 -20.14 8.45
C ALA A 60 -12.07 -20.08 7.83
N ALA A 61 -11.85 -20.75 6.69
CA ALA A 61 -10.59 -20.71 5.96
C ALA A 61 -10.27 -19.31 5.39
N VAL A 62 -11.29 -18.60 4.87
CA VAL A 62 -11.15 -17.22 4.36
C VAL A 62 -10.88 -16.25 5.50
N LYS A 63 -11.56 -16.43 6.63
CA LYS A 63 -11.31 -15.66 7.86
C LYS A 63 -9.86 -15.82 8.35
N LEU A 64 -9.37 -17.05 8.45
CA LEU A 64 -7.99 -17.34 8.87
C LEU A 64 -6.95 -16.71 7.93
N TRP A 65 -7.21 -16.73 6.62
CA TRP A 65 -6.32 -16.12 5.64
C TRP A 65 -6.27 -14.59 5.79
N LEU A 66 -7.42 -13.92 5.99
CA LEU A 66 -7.48 -12.49 6.24
C LEU A 66 -6.79 -12.08 7.55
N GLU A 67 -6.94 -12.87 8.60
CA GLU A 67 -6.25 -12.63 9.89
C GLU A 67 -4.73 -12.73 9.75
N LYS A 68 -4.23 -13.72 9.00
CA LYS A 68 -2.78 -13.85 8.71
C LYS A 68 -2.26 -12.69 7.88
N LEU A 69 -2.98 -12.29 6.84
CA LEU A 69 -2.61 -11.14 6.01
C LEU A 69 -2.50 -9.86 6.85
N LYS A 70 -3.43 -9.66 7.77
CA LYS A 70 -3.41 -8.53 8.70
C LYS A 70 -2.21 -8.57 9.64
N ALA A 71 -1.89 -9.74 10.21
CA ALA A 71 -0.70 -9.89 11.06
C ALA A 71 0.57 -9.53 10.29
N THR A 72 0.75 -10.06 9.08
CA THR A 72 1.90 -9.75 8.24
C THR A 72 1.99 -8.27 7.87
N SER A 73 0.87 -7.55 7.72
CA SER A 73 0.92 -6.12 7.45
C SER A 73 1.43 -5.30 8.65
N TYR A 74 1.17 -5.73 9.88
CA TYR A 74 1.71 -5.06 11.07
C TYR A 74 3.22 -5.31 11.19
N ASP A 75 3.67 -6.54 10.95
CA ASP A 75 5.10 -6.86 10.94
C ASP A 75 5.86 -6.02 9.91
N MET A 76 5.24 -5.73 8.76
CA MET A 76 5.82 -4.86 7.74
C MET A 76 5.86 -3.39 8.16
N ASP A 77 4.86 -2.89 8.87
CA ASP A 77 4.79 -1.50 9.37
C ASP A 77 5.89 -1.27 10.42
N ASP A 78 6.05 -2.21 11.35
CA ASP A 78 7.11 -2.19 12.38
C ASP A 78 8.51 -2.17 11.75
N LEU A 79 8.74 -2.99 10.73
CA LEU A 79 10.02 -3.02 10.00
C LEU A 79 10.32 -1.70 9.28
N ILE A 80 9.29 -1.02 8.74
CA ILE A 80 9.44 0.27 8.07
C ILE A 80 9.80 1.37 9.09
N ASP A 81 9.16 1.37 10.26
CA ASP A 81 9.46 2.30 11.34
C ASP A 81 10.88 2.11 11.91
N ASP A 82 11.32 0.86 12.06
CA ASP A 82 12.69 0.53 12.46
C ASP A 82 13.72 1.01 11.42
N TRP A 83 13.42 0.80 10.13
CA TRP A 83 14.28 1.28 9.06
C TRP A 83 14.37 2.81 9.03
N ASN A 84 13.25 3.51 9.14
CA ASN A 84 13.20 4.97 9.19
C ASN A 84 14.01 5.50 10.39
N THR A 85 13.87 4.86 11.55
CA THR A 85 14.64 5.20 12.75
C THR A 85 16.14 5.00 12.54
N PHE A 86 16.54 3.92 11.88
CA PHE A 86 17.93 3.64 11.54
C PHE A 86 18.51 4.71 10.61
N VAL A 87 17.79 5.05 9.54
CA VAL A 87 18.21 6.08 8.56
C VAL A 87 18.37 7.45 9.23
N LEU A 88 17.42 7.85 10.09
CA LEU A 88 17.49 9.12 10.82
C LEU A 88 18.71 9.17 11.75
N LYS A 89 18.98 8.10 12.52
CA LYS A 89 20.18 8.02 13.38
C LYS A 89 21.46 8.13 12.56
N PHE A 90 21.54 7.45 11.42
CA PHE A 90 22.69 7.51 10.53
C PHE A 90 22.94 8.94 10.00
N GLN A 91 21.87 9.66 9.59
CA GLN A 91 21.97 11.05 9.13
C GLN A 91 22.42 12.01 10.25
N VAL A 92 21.88 11.86 11.46
CA VAL A 92 22.28 12.68 12.61
C VAL A 92 23.74 12.43 13.00
N SER A 93 24.22 11.19 12.94
CA SER A 93 25.63 10.86 13.19
C SER A 93 26.57 11.43 12.12
N ASN A 94 26.17 11.41 10.85
CA ASN A 94 26.96 12.01 9.78
C ASN A 94 26.95 13.55 9.79
N ASN A 95 25.90 14.19 10.32
CA ASN A 95 25.81 15.65 10.39
C ASN A 95 26.49 16.26 11.63
N LYS A 96 26.94 15.42 12.59
CA LYS A 96 27.72 15.83 13.77
C LYS A 96 29.24 15.76 13.59
N GLY A 97 29.71 15.36 12.41
CA GLY A 97 31.14 15.32 12.06
C GLY A 97 31.65 16.55 11.30
N SER A 98 30.81 17.58 11.15
CA SER A 98 31.09 18.79 10.36
C SER A 98 30.98 20.10 11.15
N GLU A 99 31.18 20.06 12.47
CA GLU A 99 31.43 21.24 13.32
C GLU A 99 32.81 21.17 13.96
#